data_AF-A0A9Q3EJV4-F1
#
_entry.id   AF-A0A9Q3EJV4-F1
#
_cell.length_a   1.000
_cell.length_b   1.000
_cell.length_c   1.000
_cell.angle_alpha   90.00
_cell.angle_beta   90.00
_cell.angle_gamma   90.00
#
_symmetry.space_group_name_H-M   'P 1'
#
loop_
_entity.id
_entity.type
_entity.pdbx_description
1 polymer ?
#
loop_
_entity_poly.entity_id
_entity_poly.type
_entity_poly.pdbx_seq_one_letter_code
_entity_poly.pdbx_strand_id
1 'polypeptide(L)'
;MGSPSYGSLKAAEWALLYKVYIPFLILSQQMLLDEHKSTNTQRNMGQAEELEKELTNDTFHLISAISIATHWTVSTDDGNALAEHWKKFRLCNQHLFPKQKSKPNHHFSYHIPELFQCWGPAQASATWFYERLIGVFAKMPKNNKI
;
A
#
# COMPACT_ATOMS: atom_id res chain seq x y z
N MET A 1 7.77 17.50 -0.15
CA MET A 1 6.61 16.96 -0.90
C MET A 1 5.36 17.49 -0.20
N GLY A 2 4.63 18.42 -0.84
CA GLY A 2 3.49 19.10 -0.19
C GLY A 2 3.17 20.52 -0.66
N SER A 3 3.93 21.12 -1.59
CA SER A 3 3.50 22.38 -2.21
C SER A 3 2.57 22.10 -3.40
N PRO A 4 1.53 22.93 -3.62
CA PRO A 4 0.52 22.72 -4.68
C PRO A 4 1.09 22.65 -6.11
N SER A 5 2.31 23.15 -6.33
CA SER A 5 2.94 23.30 -7.65
C SER A 5 3.47 22.00 -8.25
N TYR A 6 3.73 20.96 -7.45
CA TYR A 6 4.39 19.74 -7.93
C TYR A 6 3.44 18.62 -8.36
N GLY A 7 2.13 18.85 -8.34
CA GLY A 7 1.14 17.82 -8.62
C GLY A 7 1.08 16.75 -7.52
N SER A 8 -0.03 16.02 -7.46
CA SER A 8 -0.12 14.81 -6.61
C SER A 8 0.40 13.61 -7.40
N LEU A 9 1.06 12.69 -6.70
CA LEU A 9 1.46 11.42 -7.30
C LEU A 9 0.20 10.66 -7.76
N LYS A 10 0.23 10.17 -8.99
CA LYS A 10 -0.80 9.31 -9.57
C LYS A 10 -0.77 7.94 -8.91
N ALA A 11 -1.88 7.22 -8.94
CA ALA A 11 -1.98 5.89 -8.34
C ALA A 11 -0.88 4.91 -8.82
N ALA A 12 -0.52 4.95 -10.10
CA ALA A 12 0.57 4.14 -10.65
C ALA A 12 1.95 4.51 -10.07
N GLU A 13 2.19 5.79 -9.80
CA GLU A 13 3.45 6.28 -9.22
C GLU A 13 3.54 5.86 -7.75
N TRP A 14 2.43 5.91 -7.01
CA TRP A 14 2.34 5.33 -5.66
C TRP A 14 2.61 3.83 -5.65
N ALA A 15 2.02 3.08 -6.59
CA ALA A 15 2.27 1.65 -6.70
C ALA A 15 3.74 1.33 -6.98
N LEU A 16 4.38 2.09 -7.87
CA LEU A 16 5.81 1.94 -8.17
C LEU A 16 6.69 2.25 -6.93
N LEU A 17 6.36 3.34 -6.21
CA LEU A 17 7.03 3.70 -4.98
C LEU A 17 7.02 2.57 -3.96
N TYR A 18 5.83 2.06 -3.62
CA TYR A 18 5.70 1.03 -2.59
C TYR A 18 6.23 -0.34 -3.01
N LYS A 19 6.11 -0.72 -4.29
CA LYS A 19 6.50 -2.07 -4.74
C LYS A 19 7.97 -2.20 -5.09
N VAL A 20 8.63 -1.11 -5.47
CA VAL A 20 10.00 -1.16 -6.01
C VAL A 20 10.94 -0.32 -5.18
N TYR A 21 10.67 0.98 -5.04
CA TYR A 21 11.62 1.90 -4.43
C TYR A 21 11.74 1.71 -2.91
N ILE A 22 10.62 1.52 -2.20
CA ILE A 22 10.65 1.33 -0.74
C ILE A 22 11.35 0.02 -0.33
N PRO A 23 11.05 -1.16 -0.93
CA PRO A 23 11.80 -2.38 -0.64
C PRO A 23 13.30 -2.21 -0.91
N PHE A 24 13.65 -1.59 -2.04
CA PHE A 24 15.06 -1.36 -2.39
C PHE A 24 15.76 -0.44 -1.38
N LEU A 25 15.07 0.61 -0.93
CA LEU A 25 15.61 1.51 0.09
C LEU A 25 15.84 0.78 1.42
N ILE A 26 14.87 -0.02 1.89
CA ILE A 26 14.99 -0.79 3.13
C ILE A 26 16.15 -1.78 3.03
N LEU A 27 16.23 -2.54 1.93
CA LEU A 27 17.32 -3.50 1.72
C LEU A 27 18.68 -2.81 1.65
N SER A 28 18.80 -1.68 0.93
CA SER A 28 20.07 -0.96 0.85
C SER A 28 20.49 -0.35 2.19
N GLN A 29 19.55 0.16 2.99
CA GLN A 29 19.83 0.62 4.35
C GLN A 29 20.30 -0.53 5.26
N GLN A 30 19.62 -1.68 5.24
CA GLN A 30 20.01 -2.84 6.04
C GLN A 30 21.42 -3.33 5.69
N MET A 31 21.74 -3.45 4.39
CA MET A 31 23.07 -3.86 3.94
C MET A 31 24.17 -2.91 4.42
N LEU A 32 23.95 -1.60 4.36
CA LEU A 32 24.91 -0.60 4.84
C LEU A 32 25.09 -0.67 6.37
N LEU A 33 24.01 -0.89 7.12
CA LEU A 33 24.07 -1.00 8.57
C LEU A 33 24.79 -2.27 9.03
N ASP A 34 24.62 -3.39 8.34
CA ASP A 34 25.29 -4.65 8.66
C ASP A 34 26.82 -4.57 8.44
N GLU A 35 27.26 -3.86 7.41
CA GLU A 35 28.69 -3.57 7.18
C GLU A 35 29.32 -2.78 8.34
N HIS A 36 28.60 -1.78 8.87
CA HIS A 36 29.08 -0.94 9.97
C HIS A 36 28.98 -1.62 11.35
N LYS A 37 27.98 -2.48 11.59
CA LYS A 37 27.82 -3.22 12.86
C LYS A 37 28.96 -4.21 13.13
N SER A 38 29.68 -4.64 12.10
CA SER A 38 30.83 -5.56 12.24
C SER A 38 32.08 -4.93 12.88
N THR A 39 32.11 -3.61 13.14
CA THR A 39 33.35 -2.92 13.58
C THR A 39 33.31 -2.24 14.95
N ASN A 40 32.17 -1.89 15.56
CA ASN A 40 32.20 -1.33 16.93
C ASN A 40 30.83 -1.25 17.64
N THR A 41 30.83 -1.56 18.95
CA THR A 41 29.83 -1.13 19.96
C THR A 41 28.51 -1.90 20.05
N GLN A 42 28.54 -3.09 20.65
CA GLN A 42 27.35 -3.93 20.91
C GLN A 42 26.58 -3.66 22.21
N ARG A 43 26.93 -2.67 23.03
CA ARG A 43 26.51 -2.70 24.45
C ARG A 43 25.23 -1.94 24.86
N ASN A 44 24.58 -1.15 23.99
CA ASN A 44 23.35 -0.41 24.38
C ASN A 44 22.28 -0.27 23.25
N MET A 45 22.31 -1.10 22.21
CA MET A 45 21.56 -0.86 20.95
C MET A 45 20.28 -1.71 20.77
N GLY A 46 19.90 -2.54 21.74
CA GLY A 46 18.86 -3.55 21.55
C GLY A 46 17.46 -3.00 21.24
N GLN A 47 17.04 -1.91 21.89
CA GLN A 47 15.69 -1.37 21.71
C GLN A 47 15.49 -0.67 20.36
N ALA A 48 16.51 0.07 19.89
CA ALA A 48 16.43 0.76 18.60
C ALA A 48 16.46 -0.25 17.45
N GLU A 49 17.27 -1.30 17.57
CA GLU A 49 17.33 -2.39 16.58
C GLU A 49 16.02 -3.18 16.52
N GLU A 50 15.38 -3.44 17.67
CA GLU A 50 14.08 -4.13 17.70
C GLU A 50 12.99 -3.28 17.03
N LEU A 51 12.93 -1.98 17.34
CA LEU A 51 11.99 -1.06 16.70
C LEU A 51 12.20 -0.99 15.18
N GLU A 52 13.45 -0.98 14.71
CA GLU A 52 13.79 -1.00 13.29
C GLU A 52 13.29 -2.29 12.61
N LYS A 53 13.48 -3.44 13.26
CA LYS A 53 12.99 -4.74 12.78
C LYS A 53 11.46 -4.77 12.70
N GLU A 54 10.77 -4.27 13.73
CA GLU A 54 9.31 -4.18 13.74
C GLU A 54 8.79 -3.30 12.61
N LEU A 55 9.35 -2.09 12.44
CA LEU A 55 8.95 -1.15 11.40
C LEU A 55 9.20 -1.72 9.99
N THR A 56 10.33 -2.42 9.83
CA THR A 56 10.66 -3.08 8.56
C THR A 56 9.66 -4.19 8.25
N ASN A 57 9.37 -5.06 9.22
CA ASN A 57 8.41 -6.14 9.04
C ASN A 57 6.98 -5.62 8.78
N ASP A 58 6.55 -4.57 9.49
CA ASP A 58 5.29 -3.87 9.25
C ASP A 58 5.21 -3.35 7.80
N THR A 59 6.30 -2.75 7.33
CA THR A 59 6.40 -2.20 5.97
C THR A 59 6.32 -3.31 4.92
N PHE A 60 6.97 -4.46 5.13
CA PHE A 60 6.84 -5.60 4.22
C PHE A 60 5.41 -6.15 4.17
N HIS A 61 4.71 -6.24 5.31
CA HIS A 61 3.30 -6.63 5.30
C HIS A 61 2.42 -5.65 4.50
N LEU A 62 2.65 -4.34 4.64
CA LEU A 62 1.96 -3.34 3.83
C LEU A 62 2.23 -3.51 2.33
N ILE A 63 3.49 -3.72 1.95
CA ILE A 63 3.90 -3.87 0.55
C ILE A 63 3.32 -5.14 -0.06
N SER A 64 3.35 -6.26 0.66
CA SER A 64 2.71 -7.52 0.24
C SER A 64 1.21 -7.32 0.02
N ALA A 65 0.52 -6.67 0.96
CA ALA A 65 -0.91 -6.37 0.81
C ALA A 65 -1.20 -5.49 -0.42
N ILE A 66 -0.45 -4.40 -0.62
CA ILE A 66 -0.61 -3.53 -1.80
C ILE A 66 -0.33 -4.30 -3.09
N SER A 67 0.69 -5.18 -3.09
CA SER A 67 1.04 -5.98 -4.27
C SER A 67 -0.13 -6.85 -4.70
N ILE A 68 -0.68 -7.64 -3.77
CA ILE A 68 -1.81 -8.52 -4.04
C ILE A 68 -3.06 -7.71 -4.44
N ALA A 69 -3.35 -6.62 -3.72
CA ALA A 69 -4.51 -5.77 -4.00
C ALA A 69 -4.50 -5.15 -5.42
N THR A 70 -3.33 -5.11 -6.06
CA THR A 70 -3.16 -4.52 -7.39
C THR A 70 -2.87 -5.57 -8.47
N HIS A 71 -3.02 -6.87 -8.17
CA HIS A 71 -2.96 -7.92 -9.18
C HIS A 71 -4.10 -7.79 -10.21
N TRP A 72 -3.84 -8.28 -11.43
CA TRP A 72 -4.84 -8.33 -12.51
C TRP A 72 -5.74 -9.57 -12.43
N THR A 73 -5.34 -10.55 -11.63
CA THR A 73 -6.05 -11.80 -11.37
C THR A 73 -5.88 -12.14 -9.90
N VAL A 74 -6.94 -12.65 -9.27
CA VAL A 74 -6.92 -12.98 -7.83
C VAL A 74 -7.58 -14.34 -7.63
N SER A 75 -6.91 -15.18 -6.86
CA SER A 75 -7.43 -16.45 -6.34
C SER A 75 -8.00 -16.25 -4.93
N THR A 76 -8.69 -17.28 -4.40
CA THR A 76 -9.10 -17.29 -2.99
C THR A 76 -7.89 -17.20 -2.06
N ASP A 77 -6.78 -17.84 -2.41
CA ASP A 77 -5.54 -17.80 -1.64
C ASP A 77 -4.92 -16.41 -1.61
N ASP A 78 -4.97 -15.67 -2.73
CA ASP A 78 -4.57 -14.27 -2.78
C ASP A 78 -5.42 -13.41 -1.83
N GLY A 79 -6.74 -13.62 -1.80
CA GLY A 79 -7.64 -12.95 -0.88
C GLY A 79 -7.27 -13.23 0.59
N ASN A 80 -7.01 -14.49 0.93
CA ASN A 80 -6.59 -14.89 2.28
C ASN A 80 -5.24 -14.28 2.66
N ALA A 81 -4.26 -14.31 1.76
CA ALA A 81 -2.95 -13.71 1.96
C ALA A 81 -3.04 -12.18 2.14
N LEU A 82 -3.89 -11.51 1.36
CA LEU A 82 -4.17 -10.09 1.51
C LEU A 82 -4.75 -9.78 2.90
N ALA A 83 -5.75 -10.56 3.34
CA ALA A 83 -6.37 -10.38 4.65
C ALA A 83 -5.35 -10.55 5.78
N GLU A 84 -4.50 -11.57 5.71
CA GLU A 84 -3.46 -11.85 6.70
C GLU A 84 -2.39 -10.74 6.77
N HIS A 85 -1.84 -10.33 5.62
CA HIS A 85 -0.86 -9.26 5.56
C HIS A 85 -1.45 -7.92 6.04
N TRP A 86 -2.67 -7.60 5.62
CA TRP A 86 -3.34 -6.38 6.08
C TRP A 86 -3.59 -6.39 7.58
N LYS A 87 -4.04 -7.52 8.15
CA LYS A 87 -4.25 -7.67 9.59
C LYS A 87 -2.95 -7.47 10.37
N LYS A 88 -1.86 -8.12 9.96
CA LYS A 88 -0.54 -7.98 10.62
C LYS A 88 -0.04 -6.53 10.56
N PHE A 89 -0.12 -5.89 9.40
CA PHE A 89 0.20 -4.48 9.25
C PHE A 89 -0.61 -3.60 10.21
N ARG A 90 -1.94 -3.82 10.28
CA ARG A 90 -2.82 -2.99 11.12
C ARG A 90 -2.55 -3.15 12.61
N LEU A 91 -2.25 -4.37 13.06
CA LEU A 91 -1.91 -4.64 14.46
C LEU A 91 -0.57 -4.02 14.84
N CYS A 92 0.46 -4.20 14.01
CA CYS A 92 1.78 -3.63 14.26
C CYS A 92 1.75 -2.09 14.18
N ASN A 93 1.08 -1.51 13.18
CA ASN A 93 0.91 -0.06 13.09
C ASN A 93 0.21 0.55 14.32
N GLN A 94 -0.81 -0.13 14.87
CA GLN A 94 -1.47 0.30 16.11
C GLN A 94 -0.55 0.21 17.34
N HIS A 95 0.30 -0.81 17.39
CA HIS A 95 1.30 -0.97 18.44
C HIS A 95 2.36 0.12 18.39
N LEU A 96 2.93 0.37 17.20
CA LEU A 96 3.98 1.37 16.97
C LEU A 96 3.47 2.81 17.09
N PHE A 97 2.22 3.06 16.69
CA PHE A 97 1.63 4.40 16.65
C PHE A 97 0.28 4.46 17.40
N PRO A 98 0.25 4.25 18.73
CA PRO A 98 -0.99 4.09 19.49
C PRO A 98 -1.88 5.33 19.53
N LYS A 99 -1.30 6.51 19.27
CA LYS A 99 -2.03 7.79 19.20
C LYS A 99 -2.70 8.01 17.84
N GLN A 100 -2.37 7.22 16.82
CA GLN A 100 -2.93 7.35 15.48
C GLN A 100 -4.31 6.70 15.40
N LYS A 101 -5.35 7.52 15.21
CA LYS A 101 -6.72 7.02 15.05
C LYS A 101 -6.90 6.32 13.70
N SER A 102 -7.69 5.26 13.69
CA SER A 102 -8.09 4.61 12.45
C SER A 102 -8.94 5.55 11.60
N LYS A 103 -8.61 5.67 10.32
CA LYS A 103 -9.41 6.42 9.34
C LYS A 103 -10.47 5.51 8.74
N PRO A 104 -11.59 6.05 8.22
CA PRO A 104 -12.61 5.26 7.51
C PRO A 104 -12.01 4.40 6.40
N ASN A 105 -11.03 4.93 5.65
CA ASN A 105 -10.33 4.18 4.61
C ASN A 105 -9.68 2.89 5.14
N HIS A 106 -9.11 2.91 6.36
CA HIS A 106 -8.51 1.72 6.93
C HIS A 106 -9.56 0.62 7.25
N HIS A 107 -10.80 1.02 7.54
CA HIS A 107 -11.93 0.10 7.69
C HIS A 107 -12.37 -0.43 6.32
N PHE A 108 -12.56 0.42 5.32
CA PHE A 108 -12.91 -0.02 3.97
C PHE A 108 -11.87 -0.97 3.36
N SER A 109 -10.58 -0.71 3.59
CA SER A 109 -9.51 -1.60 3.13
C SER A 109 -9.58 -3.02 3.72
N TYR A 110 -10.20 -3.18 4.90
CA TYR A 110 -10.39 -4.49 5.52
C TYR A 110 -11.33 -5.39 4.71
N HIS A 111 -12.25 -4.81 3.95
CA HIS A 111 -13.22 -5.54 3.13
C HIS A 111 -12.68 -5.89 1.74
N ILE A 112 -11.53 -5.36 1.31
CA ILE A 112 -10.99 -5.62 -0.03
C ILE A 112 -10.87 -7.14 -0.35
N PRO A 113 -10.38 -8.00 0.56
CA PRO A 113 -10.35 -9.45 0.33
C PRO A 113 -11.73 -10.06 0.00
N GLU A 114 -12.77 -9.65 0.72
CA GLU A 114 -14.15 -10.11 0.50
C GLU A 114 -14.68 -9.63 -0.85
N LEU A 115 -14.38 -8.37 -1.18
CA LEU A 115 -14.75 -7.79 -2.48
C LEU A 115 -14.07 -8.52 -3.64
N PHE A 116 -12.85 -9.03 -3.46
CA PHE A 116 -12.15 -9.81 -4.49
C PHE A 116 -12.84 -11.13 -4.78
N GLN A 117 -13.40 -11.78 -3.76
CA GLN A 117 -14.14 -13.02 -3.95
C GLN A 117 -15.46 -12.78 -4.69
N CYS A 118 -16.11 -11.64 -4.43
CA CYS A 118 -17.40 -11.30 -5.04
C CYS A 118 -17.28 -10.75 -6.47
N TRP A 119 -16.32 -9.86 -6.71
CA TRP A 119 -16.25 -9.04 -7.93
C TRP A 119 -14.95 -9.21 -8.70
N GLY A 120 -14.03 -10.05 -8.21
CA GLY A 120 -12.70 -10.20 -8.78
C GLY A 120 -11.76 -9.04 -8.41
N PRO A 121 -10.62 -8.92 -9.11
CA PRO A 121 -9.60 -7.93 -8.80
C PRO A 121 -10.14 -6.50 -8.82
N ALA A 122 -9.58 -5.61 -8.00
CA ALA A 122 -9.96 -4.19 -7.95
C ALA A 122 -9.99 -3.53 -9.35
N GLN A 123 -9.13 -4.00 -10.26
CA GLN A 123 -8.95 -3.44 -11.60
C GLN A 123 -10.19 -3.69 -12.47
N ALA A 124 -10.93 -4.77 -12.21
CA ALA A 124 -12.15 -5.12 -12.93
C ALA A 124 -13.37 -4.28 -12.47
N SER A 125 -13.35 -3.79 -11.22
CA SER A 125 -14.44 -3.02 -10.61
C SER A 125 -14.11 -1.53 -10.45
N ALA A 126 -12.95 -1.09 -10.92
CA ALA A 126 -12.46 0.26 -10.67
C ALA A 126 -13.26 1.34 -11.42
N THR A 127 -13.46 2.47 -10.76
CA THR A 127 -14.32 3.56 -11.24
C THR A 127 -13.78 4.31 -12.45
N TRP A 128 -12.48 4.18 -12.76
CA TRP A 128 -11.83 4.90 -13.86
C TRP A 128 -12.49 4.60 -15.22
N PHE A 129 -13.06 3.40 -15.40
CA PHE A 129 -13.82 3.08 -16.61
C PHE A 129 -15.05 3.98 -16.75
N TYR A 130 -15.81 4.14 -15.66
CA TYR A 130 -16.99 5.01 -15.62
C TYR A 130 -16.60 6.49 -15.75
N GLU A 131 -15.52 6.93 -15.12
CA GLU A 131 -15.01 8.31 -15.27
C GLU A 131 -14.65 8.62 -16.73
N ARG A 132 -13.98 7.69 -17.42
CA ARG A 132 -13.69 7.81 -18.85
C ARG A 132 -14.97 7.91 -19.67
N LEU A 133 -15.97 7.08 -19.35
CA LEU A 133 -17.25 7.06 -20.04
C LEU A 133 -18.04 8.36 -19.82
N ILE A 134 -18.07 8.88 -18.60
CA ILE A 134 -18.65 10.20 -18.28
C ILE A 134 -17.96 11.29 -19.09
N GLY A 135 -16.63 11.24 -19.21
CA GLY A 135 -15.86 12.18 -20.04
C GLY A 135 -16.25 12.12 -21.53
N VAL A 136 -16.60 10.94 -22.05
CA VAL A 136 -17.12 10.78 -23.42
C VAL A 136 -18.54 11.34 -23.53
N PHE A 137 -19.44 10.98 -22.59
CA PHE A 137 -20.81 11.50 -22.56
C PHE A 137 -20.86 13.03 -22.45
N ALA A 138 -19.97 13.63 -21.65
CA ALA A 138 -19.88 15.08 -21.50
C ALA A 138 -19.50 15.80 -22.81
N LYS A 139 -18.80 15.12 -23.72
CA LYS A 139 -18.37 15.66 -25.02
C LYS A 139 -19.37 15.41 -26.15
N MET A 140 -20.36 14.54 -25.94
CA MET A 140 -21.37 14.30 -26.98
C MET A 140 -22.31 15.51 -27.11
N PRO A 141 -22.67 15.89 -28.35
CA PRO A 141 -23.52 17.05 -28.60
C PRO A 141 -24.90 16.82 -27.96
N LYS A 142 -25.28 17.71 -27.02
CA LYS A 142 -26.57 17.68 -26.31
C LYS A 142 -27.72 18.26 -27.15
N ASN A 143 -27.71 18.05 -28.47
CA ASN A 143 -28.68 18.68 -29.35
C ASN A 143 -29.98 17.86 -29.34
N ASN A 144 -30.95 18.28 -28.53
CA ASN A 144 -32.36 17.86 -28.59
C ASN A 144 -33.03 18.37 -29.88
N LYS A 145 -32.47 18.05 -31.05
CA LYS A 145 -33.16 18.22 -32.33
C LYS A 145 -33.43 16.83 -32.90
N ILE A 146 -34.64 16.34 -32.63
CA ILE A 146 -35.33 15.34 -33.45
C ILE A 146 -35.82 16.06 -34.71
#